data_AF-A0A7Z9WHK7-F1
#
_entry.id   AF-A0A7Z9WHK7-F1
#
_cell.length_a   1.000
_cell.length_b   1.000
_cell.length_c   1.000
_cell.angle_alpha   90.00
_cell.angle_beta   90.00
_cell.angle_gamma   90.00
#
_symmetry.space_group_name_H-M   'P 1'
#
loop_
_entity.id
_entity.type
_entity.pdbx_description
1 polymer ?
#
loop_
_entity_poly.entity_id
_entity_poly.type
_entity_poly.pdbx_seq_one_letter_code
_entity_poly.pdbx_strand_id
1 'polypeptide(L)'
;MVKNSCPVCHNYQSNYLGSHIRNEHGEKALSQSVLKAKESGMPDPEIGEIFGITFRQLEKIITDAYGVNISVLKRPKKIKYWAPKNFREETTTVWSYKQRGDWATHDGRYRGNWSPYIPRNVILKYSNPGDIVLDYFVGGGTTAVEAKLLGGGK
;
A
#
# COMPACT_ATOMS: atom_id res chain seq x y z
N MET A 1 8.90 -17.56 -15.52
CA MET A 1 9.66 -17.06 -16.68
C MET A 1 10.98 -17.81 -16.74
N VAL A 2 11.34 -18.37 -17.89
CA VAL A 2 12.71 -18.85 -18.11
C VAL A 2 13.60 -17.62 -18.19
N LYS A 3 14.67 -17.54 -17.38
CA LYS A 3 15.61 -16.42 -17.44
C LYS A 3 16.05 -16.22 -18.89
N ASN A 4 15.93 -14.97 -19.35
CA ASN A 4 16.37 -14.52 -20.67
C ASN A 4 15.59 -15.04 -21.90
N SER A 5 14.36 -15.54 -21.74
CA SER A 5 13.45 -15.75 -22.89
C SER A 5 12.46 -14.59 -22.99
N CYS A 6 12.30 -14.04 -24.19
CA CYS A 6 11.35 -12.97 -24.44
C CYS A 6 9.91 -13.44 -24.13
N PRO A 7 9.13 -12.72 -23.30
CA PRO A 7 7.77 -13.12 -22.96
C PRO A 7 6.77 -12.95 -24.12
N VAL A 8 7.18 -12.31 -25.23
CA VAL A 8 6.33 -12.06 -26.40
C VAL A 8 6.58 -13.07 -27.52
N CYS A 9 7.84 -13.30 -27.90
CA CYS A 9 8.19 -14.19 -29.01
C CYS A 9 9.00 -15.43 -28.60
N HIS A 10 9.28 -15.62 -27.31
CA HIS A 10 10.02 -16.76 -26.74
C HIS A 10 11.47 -16.93 -27.18
N ASN A 11 11.99 -16.04 -28.03
CA ASN A 11 13.40 -16.03 -28.41
C ASN A 11 14.30 -15.81 -27.19
N TYR A 12 15.36 -16.60 -27.09
CA TYR A 12 16.40 -16.44 -26.10
C TYR A 12 17.25 -15.20 -26.41
N GLN A 13 17.61 -14.44 -25.38
CA GLN A 13 18.50 -13.29 -25.48
C GLN A 13 19.72 -13.50 -24.58
N SER A 14 20.92 -13.25 -25.10
CA SER A 14 22.14 -13.26 -24.29
C SER A 14 22.27 -12.02 -23.40
N ASN A 15 21.59 -10.93 -23.80
CA ASN A 15 21.62 -9.62 -23.15
C ASN A 15 20.27 -9.32 -22.46
N TYR A 16 20.14 -8.10 -21.93
CA TYR A 16 18.90 -7.59 -21.34
C TYR A 16 17.69 -7.76 -22.26
N LEU A 17 16.59 -8.32 -21.74
CA LEU A 17 15.36 -8.54 -22.51
C LEU A 17 14.76 -7.22 -23.02
N GLY A 18 14.96 -6.12 -22.29
CA GLY A 18 14.30 -4.87 -22.65
C GLY A 18 14.78 -4.24 -23.95
N SER A 19 16.06 -4.41 -24.33
CA SER A 19 16.54 -3.91 -25.63
C SER A 19 15.90 -4.67 -26.78
N HIS A 20 15.83 -6.00 -26.69
CA HIS A 20 15.14 -6.83 -27.65
C HIS A 20 13.64 -6.47 -27.73
N ILE A 21 12.95 -6.37 -26.60
CA ILE A 21 11.51 -6.10 -26.59
C ILE A 21 11.22 -4.70 -27.16
N ARG A 22 12.02 -3.70 -26.81
CA ARG A 22 11.88 -2.33 -27.36
C ARG A 22 12.01 -2.31 -28.87
N ASN A 23 12.98 -3.02 -29.42
CA ASN A 23 13.29 -3.00 -30.84
C ASN A 23 12.31 -3.85 -31.67
N GLU A 24 11.96 -5.05 -31.21
CA GLU A 24 11.15 -6.00 -31.98
C GLU A 24 9.65 -5.90 -31.70
N HIS A 25 9.25 -5.50 -30.49
CA HIS A 25 7.84 -5.49 -30.03
C HIS A 25 7.35 -4.10 -29.60
N GLY A 26 8.24 -3.11 -29.55
CA GLY A 26 7.94 -1.72 -29.20
C GLY A 26 7.84 -1.44 -27.69
N GLU A 27 7.77 -0.15 -27.35
CA GLU A 27 7.73 0.33 -25.97
C GLU A 27 6.50 -0.18 -25.18
N LYS A 28 5.33 -0.29 -25.83
CA LYS A 28 4.12 -0.80 -25.16
C LYS A 28 4.30 -2.24 -24.68
N ALA A 29 4.93 -3.09 -25.49
CA ALA A 29 5.20 -4.48 -25.12
C ALA A 29 6.23 -4.57 -23.98
N LEU A 30 7.21 -3.66 -23.95
CA LEU A 30 8.17 -3.54 -22.86
C LEU A 30 7.45 -3.19 -21.55
N SER A 31 6.66 -2.12 -21.54
CA SER A 31 5.90 -1.70 -20.36
C SER A 31 5.01 -2.82 -19.84
N GLN A 32 4.24 -3.49 -20.71
CA GLN A 32 3.37 -4.60 -20.30
C GLN A 32 4.15 -5.79 -19.72
N SER A 33 5.32 -6.11 -20.29
CA SER A 33 6.16 -7.20 -19.79
C SER A 33 6.73 -6.90 -18.40
N VAL A 34 7.17 -5.65 -18.19
CA VAL A 34 7.65 -5.15 -16.90
C VAL A 34 6.53 -5.17 -15.85
N LEU A 35 5.32 -4.72 -16.21
CA LEU A 35 4.16 -4.72 -15.31
C LEU A 35 3.77 -6.15 -14.91
N LYS A 36 3.69 -7.08 -15.86
CA LYS A 36 3.42 -8.51 -15.57
C LYS A 36 4.47 -9.12 -14.63
N ALA A 37 5.75 -8.79 -14.82
CA ALA A 37 6.80 -9.24 -13.93
C ALA A 37 6.59 -8.69 -12.50
N LYS A 38 6.25 -7.40 -12.37
CA LYS A 38 5.94 -6.77 -11.08
C LYS A 38 4.73 -7.39 -10.39
N GLU A 39 3.64 -7.63 -11.12
CA GLU A 39 2.42 -8.26 -10.61
C GLU A 39 2.66 -9.70 -10.13
N SER A 40 3.61 -10.41 -10.76
CA SER A 40 4.01 -11.75 -10.30
C SER A 40 4.77 -11.76 -8.97
N GLY A 41 5.11 -10.59 -8.44
CA GLY A 41 5.83 -10.43 -7.17
C GLY A 41 7.35 -10.44 -7.30
N MET A 42 7.88 -10.33 -8.53
CA MET A 42 9.32 -10.23 -8.79
C MET A 42 9.91 -8.97 -8.11
N PRO A 43 11.06 -9.07 -7.42
CA PRO A 43 11.74 -7.92 -6.83
C PRO A 43 12.18 -6.88 -7.86
N ASP A 44 12.11 -5.59 -7.50
CA ASP A 44 12.49 -4.47 -8.39
C ASP A 44 13.93 -4.55 -8.92
N PRO A 45 14.94 -4.94 -8.12
CA PRO A 45 16.29 -5.14 -8.64
C PRO A 45 16.36 -6.23 -9.72
N GLU A 46 15.62 -7.33 -9.52
CA GLU A 46 15.58 -8.44 -10.48
C GLU A 46 14.88 -8.03 -11.78
N ILE A 47 13.80 -7.24 -11.70
CA ILE A 47 13.16 -6.65 -12.88
C ILE A 47 14.14 -5.73 -13.62
N GLY A 48 14.87 -4.88 -12.89
CA GLY A 48 15.88 -3.99 -13.46
C GLY A 48 16.98 -4.76 -14.21
N GLU A 49 17.47 -5.85 -13.63
CA GLU A 49 18.47 -6.73 -14.24
C GLU A 49 17.94 -7.46 -15.47
N ILE A 50 16.73 -8.02 -15.43
CA ILE A 50 16.17 -8.81 -16.54
C ILE A 50 15.86 -7.91 -17.75
N PHE A 51 15.23 -6.76 -17.50
CA PHE A 51 14.79 -5.86 -18.56
C PHE A 51 15.85 -4.80 -18.92
N GLY A 52 16.95 -4.69 -18.19
CA GLY A 52 17.97 -3.67 -18.42
C GLY A 52 17.41 -2.25 -18.25
N ILE A 53 16.57 -2.05 -17.22
CA ILE A 53 15.95 -0.77 -16.92
C ILE A 53 16.42 -0.25 -15.56
N THR A 54 16.53 1.07 -15.45
CA THR A 54 16.84 1.74 -14.19
C THR A 54 15.64 1.76 -13.25
N PHE A 55 15.89 1.97 -11.95
CA PHE A 55 14.83 2.16 -10.96
C PHE A 55 13.85 3.28 -11.36
N ARG A 56 14.35 4.43 -11.85
CA ARG A 56 13.52 5.54 -12.32
C ARG A 56 12.61 5.17 -13.51
N GLN A 57 13.11 4.34 -14.43
CA GLN A 57 12.31 3.87 -15.56
C GLN A 57 11.22 2.90 -15.10
N LEU A 58 11.52 2.02 -14.16
CA LEU A 58 10.54 1.13 -13.56
C LEU A 58 9.44 1.93 -12.83
N GLU A 59 9.82 2.91 -12.00
CA GLU A 59 8.85 3.78 -11.32
C GLU A 59 7.96 4.54 -12.29
N LYS A 60 8.52 5.05 -13.40
CA LYS A 60 7.76 5.72 -14.45
C LYS A 60 6.74 4.78 -15.10
N ILE A 61 7.15 3.57 -15.49
CA ILE A 61 6.25 2.57 -16.10
C ILE A 61 5.09 2.23 -15.14
N ILE A 62 5.38 2.04 -13.85
CA ILE A 62 4.36 1.74 -12.85
C ILE A 62 3.40 2.93 -12.66
N THR A 63 3.94 4.14 -12.55
CA THR A 63 3.15 5.36 -12.33
C THR A 63 2.27 5.66 -13.53
N ASP A 64 2.78 5.51 -14.76
CA ASP A 64 2.01 5.73 -16.00
C ASP A 64 0.85 4.72 -16.12
N ALA A 65 1.01 3.50 -15.58
CA ALA A 65 -0.01 2.46 -15.65
C ALA A 65 -1.11 2.59 -14.58
N TYR A 66 -0.74 2.93 -13.34
CA TYR A 66 -1.66 2.87 -12.20
C TYR A 66 -1.94 4.24 -11.55
N GLY A 67 -1.33 5.32 -12.04
CA GLY A 67 -1.43 6.67 -11.47
C GLY A 67 -0.69 6.84 -10.13
N VAL A 68 -0.15 5.77 -9.55
CA VAL A 68 0.60 5.76 -8.30
C VAL A 68 1.74 4.75 -8.37
N ASN A 69 2.81 5.00 -7.63
CA ASN A 69 3.93 4.07 -7.54
C ASN A 69 3.57 2.87 -6.64
N ILE A 70 3.24 1.73 -7.25
CA ILE A 70 2.88 0.47 -6.58
C ILE A 70 4.03 -0.17 -5.80
N SER A 71 5.30 0.19 -6.05
CA SER A 71 6.41 -0.30 -5.22
C SER A 71 6.30 0.12 -3.75
N VAL A 72 5.45 1.12 -3.45
CA VAL A 72 5.08 1.57 -2.10
C VAL A 72 4.02 0.68 -1.44
N LEU A 73 3.26 -0.12 -2.20
CA LEU A 73 2.28 -1.05 -1.65
C LEU A 73 3.00 -2.24 -1.03
N LYS A 74 3.44 -2.04 0.23
CA LYS A 74 3.98 -3.10 1.07
C LYS A 74 3.01 -4.26 1.11
N ARG A 75 3.55 -5.49 1.14
CA ARG A 75 2.78 -6.71 1.40
C ARG A 75 1.82 -6.46 2.57
N PRO A 76 0.54 -6.86 2.44
CA PRO A 76 -0.43 -6.61 3.51
C PRO A 76 0.10 -7.21 4.81
N LYS A 77 0.23 -6.37 5.84
CA LYS A 77 0.60 -6.85 7.18
C LYS A 77 -0.49 -7.80 7.66
N LYS A 78 -0.09 -8.96 8.20
CA LYS A 78 -1.03 -9.84 8.87
C LYS A 78 -1.62 -9.12 10.08
N ILE A 79 -2.92 -8.84 10.04
CA ILE A 79 -3.64 -8.18 11.12
C ILE A 79 -3.77 -9.17 12.28
N LYS A 80 -3.26 -8.79 13.46
CA LYS A 80 -3.32 -9.63 14.67
C LYS A 80 -4.69 -9.55 15.35
N TYR A 81 -5.28 -8.37 15.38
CA TYR A 81 -6.58 -8.08 15.98
C TYR A 81 -7.15 -6.80 15.35
N TRP A 82 -8.48 -6.70 15.34
CA TRP A 82 -9.21 -5.61 14.70
C TRP A 82 -9.65 -4.51 15.68
N ALA A 83 -9.56 -4.76 16.98
CA ALA A 83 -9.95 -3.83 18.02
C ALA A 83 -9.03 -3.97 19.25
N PRO A 84 -8.90 -2.91 20.07
CA PRO A 84 -8.19 -2.99 21.35
C PRO A 84 -8.92 -3.94 22.32
N LYS A 85 -8.16 -4.79 23.03
CA LYS A 85 -8.74 -5.81 23.93
C LYS A 85 -9.51 -5.23 25.13
N ASN A 86 -9.00 -4.13 25.70
CA ASN A 86 -9.49 -3.57 26.98
C ASN A 86 -9.81 -2.08 26.84
N PHE A 87 -10.43 -1.66 25.73
CA PHE A 87 -10.86 -0.27 25.58
C PHE A 87 -12.02 0.02 26.53
N ARG A 88 -11.93 1.16 27.21
CA ARG A 88 -13.00 1.76 28.00
C ARG A 88 -13.12 3.21 27.59
N GLU A 89 -14.35 3.68 27.44
CA GLU A 89 -14.59 5.07 27.11
C GLU A 89 -14.11 5.98 28.24
N GLU A 90 -13.37 7.03 27.88
CA GLU A 90 -13.02 8.09 28.81
C GLU A 90 -14.18 9.08 28.88
N THR A 91 -14.73 9.23 30.09
CA THR A 91 -15.95 10.03 30.33
C THR A 91 -15.67 11.41 30.94
N THR A 92 -14.41 11.68 31.31
CA THR A 92 -13.99 12.96 31.88
C THR A 92 -13.59 13.94 30.76
N THR A 93 -13.14 15.14 31.13
CA THR A 93 -12.65 16.16 30.18
C THR A 93 -11.14 16.07 29.92
N VAL A 94 -10.41 15.20 30.63
CA VAL A 94 -8.95 15.05 30.50
C VAL A 94 -8.62 13.58 30.29
N TRP A 95 -8.09 13.24 29.11
CA TRP A 95 -7.83 11.84 28.71
C TRP A 95 -6.34 11.53 28.67
N SER A 96 -5.96 10.33 29.09
CA SER A 96 -4.56 9.88 29.06
C SER A 96 -4.42 8.48 28.47
N TYR A 97 -4.08 8.43 27.18
CA TYR A 97 -3.79 7.17 26.48
C TYR A 97 -2.28 7.01 26.29
N LYS A 98 -1.62 6.23 27.16
CA LYS A 98 -0.18 5.95 27.05
C LYS A 98 0.18 5.13 25.81
N GLN A 99 -0.74 4.29 25.33
CA GLN A 99 -0.54 3.43 24.17
C GLN A 99 -1.00 4.14 22.89
N ARG A 100 -0.26 3.92 21.80
CA ARG A 100 -0.59 4.47 20.46
C ARG A 100 -1.29 3.46 19.53
N GLY A 101 -1.73 2.34 20.08
CA GLY A 101 -2.46 1.29 19.36
C GLY A 101 -1.63 0.52 18.33
N ASP A 102 -1.91 -0.76 18.19
CA ASP A 102 -1.24 -1.68 17.29
C ASP A 102 -2.21 -2.72 16.67
N TRP A 103 -3.51 -2.38 16.66
CA TRP A 103 -4.55 -3.15 15.99
C TRP A 103 -4.79 -2.69 14.55
N ALA A 104 -5.46 -3.54 13.78
CA ALA A 104 -5.81 -3.31 12.39
C ALA A 104 -4.59 -2.85 11.59
N THR A 105 -4.69 -1.67 10.96
CA THR A 105 -3.66 -1.07 10.13
C THR A 105 -2.98 0.13 10.78
N HIS A 106 -3.22 0.38 12.07
CA HIS A 106 -2.62 1.53 12.76
C HIS A 106 -1.11 1.47 12.75
N ASP A 107 -0.50 2.61 12.47
CA ASP A 107 0.95 2.75 12.38
C ASP A 107 1.41 4.09 12.96
N GLY A 108 2.17 4.02 14.06
CA GLY A 108 2.68 5.19 14.76
C GLY A 108 3.82 5.94 14.04
N ARG A 109 4.23 5.54 12.84
CA ARG A 109 5.33 6.17 12.10
C ARG A 109 5.00 7.55 11.52
N TYR A 110 3.71 7.87 11.30
CA TYR A 110 3.32 9.19 10.80
C TYR A 110 3.59 10.27 11.85
N ARG A 111 4.42 11.27 11.54
CA ARG A 111 4.78 12.33 12.50
C ARG A 111 3.55 13.19 12.79
N GLY A 112 3.26 13.43 14.06
CA GLY A 112 2.05 14.14 14.48
C GLY A 112 0.78 13.29 14.48
N ASN A 113 0.89 11.96 14.44
CA ASN A 113 -0.28 11.11 14.72
C ASN A 113 -0.78 11.30 16.15
N TRP A 114 -2.09 11.15 16.31
CA TRP A 114 -2.73 10.94 17.60
C TRP A 114 -3.01 9.46 17.87
N SER A 115 -3.17 9.12 19.15
CA SER A 115 -3.48 7.76 19.57
C SER A 115 -4.86 7.34 19.02
N PRO A 116 -5.02 6.15 18.40
CA PRO A 116 -6.29 5.65 17.89
C PRO A 116 -7.41 5.57 18.94
N TYR A 117 -7.04 5.49 20.21
CA TYR A 117 -7.98 5.54 21.32
C TYR A 117 -8.78 6.85 21.37
N ILE A 118 -8.21 7.97 20.91
CA ILE A 118 -8.89 9.27 20.91
C ILE A 118 -10.05 9.29 19.89
N PRO A 119 -9.84 9.05 18.57
CA PRO A 119 -10.95 8.98 17.63
C PRO A 119 -11.94 7.89 17.98
N ARG A 120 -11.52 6.74 18.52
CA ARG A 120 -12.46 5.72 19.01
C ARG A 120 -13.42 6.27 20.06
N ASN A 121 -12.90 6.97 21.06
CA ASN A 121 -13.71 7.56 22.12
C ASN A 121 -14.67 8.62 21.58
N VAL A 122 -14.20 9.48 20.68
CA VAL A 122 -15.03 10.52 20.05
C VAL A 122 -16.15 9.90 19.21
N ILE A 123 -15.83 8.94 18.35
CA ILE A 123 -16.80 8.30 17.45
C ILE A 123 -17.87 7.56 18.26
N LEU A 124 -17.47 6.74 19.25
CA LEU A 124 -18.42 6.02 20.11
C LEU A 124 -19.36 6.95 20.87
N LYS A 125 -18.86 8.11 21.29
CA LYS A 125 -19.62 9.07 22.12
C LYS A 125 -20.57 9.96 21.31
N TYR A 126 -20.27 10.21 20.04
CA TYR A 126 -20.95 11.25 19.24
C TYR A 126 -21.45 10.79 17.87
N SER A 127 -21.39 9.49 17.56
CA SER A 127 -21.93 8.95 16.30
C SER A 127 -22.49 7.55 16.49
N ASN A 128 -23.32 7.13 15.53
CA ASN A 128 -23.86 5.79 15.44
C ASN A 128 -23.21 5.03 14.26
N PRO A 129 -23.23 3.68 14.28
CA PRO A 129 -22.86 2.90 13.11
C PRO A 129 -23.66 3.34 11.87
N GLY A 130 -22.95 3.67 10.79
CA GLY A 130 -23.54 4.17 9.55
C GLY A 130 -23.48 5.69 9.37
N ASP A 131 -23.19 6.46 10.41
CA ASP A 131 -23.00 7.90 10.30
C ASP A 131 -21.72 8.27 9.51
N ILE A 132 -21.72 9.45 8.90
CA ILE A 132 -20.58 9.99 8.17
C ILE A 132 -19.62 10.67 9.15
N VAL A 133 -18.36 10.20 9.19
CA VAL A 133 -17.27 10.83 9.93
C VAL A 133 -16.35 11.56 8.96
N LEU A 134 -16.09 12.84 9.22
CA LEU A 134 -15.29 13.72 8.35
C LEU A 134 -14.06 14.23 9.08
N ASP A 135 -12.90 14.05 8.46
CA ASP A 135 -11.61 14.54 8.93
C ASP A 135 -10.83 15.14 7.76
N TYR A 136 -10.84 16.47 7.65
CA TYR A 136 -10.14 17.21 6.61
C TYR A 136 -8.61 17.21 6.79
N PHE A 137 -8.11 16.83 7.97
CA PHE A 137 -6.68 16.79 8.29
C PHE A 137 -6.26 15.35 8.62
N VAL A 138 -6.68 14.43 7.75
CA VAL A 138 -6.62 12.97 7.93
C VAL A 138 -5.24 12.44 8.34
N GLY A 139 -4.15 13.12 7.97
CA GLY A 139 -2.78 12.76 8.34
C GLY A 139 -2.48 11.28 8.07
N GLY A 140 -2.16 10.53 9.13
CA GLY A 140 -1.91 9.09 9.06
C GLY A 140 -3.15 8.20 8.83
N GLY A 141 -4.35 8.77 8.71
CA GLY A 141 -5.59 8.03 8.46
C GLY A 141 -6.26 7.44 9.69
N THR A 142 -5.80 7.77 10.90
CA THR A 142 -6.29 7.15 12.15
C THR A 142 -7.82 7.26 12.30
N THR A 143 -8.40 8.43 12.00
CA THR A 143 -9.86 8.65 12.09
C THR A 143 -10.63 7.76 11.13
N ALA A 144 -10.20 7.68 9.87
CA ALA A 144 -10.84 6.85 8.84
C ALA A 144 -10.77 5.35 9.18
N VAL A 145 -9.63 4.89 9.69
CA VAL A 145 -9.47 3.50 10.15
C VAL A 145 -10.46 3.20 11.28
N GLU A 146 -10.55 4.06 12.28
CA GLU A 146 -11.42 3.84 13.44
C GLU A 146 -12.91 3.92 13.09
N ALA A 147 -13.30 4.87 12.23
CA ALA A 147 -14.66 4.98 11.72
C ALA A 147 -15.08 3.69 10.98
N LYS A 148 -14.20 3.13 10.13
CA LYS A 148 -14.48 1.87 9.44
C LYS A 148 -14.65 0.69 10.40
N LEU A 149 -13.77 0.59 11.41
CA LEU A 149 -13.81 -0.50 12.39
C LEU A 149 -15.07 -0.44 13.27
N LEU A 150 -15.58 0.76 13.57
CA LEU A 150 -16.77 0.96 14.39
C LEU A 150 -18.07 0.92 13.59
N GLY A 151 -18.04 1.28 12.29
CA GLY A 151 -19.19 1.31 11.39
C GLY A 151 -19.58 -0.03 10.76
N GLY A 152 -18.95 -1.15 11.15
CA GLY A 152 -19.33 -2.49 10.67
C GLY A 152 -18.60 -3.00 9.44
N GLY A 153 -17.53 -2.34 8.99
CA GLY A 153 -16.69 -2.81 7.90
C GLY A 153 -15.78 -3.97 8.35
N LYS A 154 -16.31 -5.20 8.37
CA LYS A 154 -15.49 -6.43 8.36
C LYS A 154 -15.07 -6.77 6.94
#